data_AF-A0A1N7L163-F1
#
_entry.id   AF-A0A1N7L163-F1
#
_cell.length_a   1.000
_cell.length_b   1.000
_cell.length_c   1.000
_cell.angle_alpha   90.00
_cell.angle_beta   90.00
_cell.angle_gamma   90.00
#
_symmetry.space_group_name_H-M   'P 1'
#
loop_
_entity.id
_entity.type
_entity.pdbx_description
1 polymer ?
#
loop_
_entity_poly.entity_id
_entity_poly.type
_entity_poly.pdbx_seq_one_letter_code
_entity_poly.pdbx_strand_id
1 'polypeptide(L)'
;MKNLFFLAVVVFFVLLSCRNDDRSVQQIDQVLNIYIDSAGQDMLNTKIKGSYTTVRWNDINGLTDNSPVSFNTAKDADTLNYMEYLAGAKRIAVDSSGSSKTYESRINLFLTKKINDSTNSVGKDLMVIHYTSTPDLFEVSKIWYNNILKFTKVQGKPNIVKITK
;
A
#
# COMPACT_ATOMS: atom_id res chain seq x y z
N MET A 1 4.26 45.80 -42.35
CA MET A 1 4.59 44.36 -42.52
C MET A 1 5.15 43.71 -41.25
N LYS A 2 6.03 44.37 -40.46
CA LYS A 2 6.57 43.81 -39.19
C LYS A 2 5.51 43.44 -38.13
N ASN A 3 4.46 44.27 -37.97
CA ASN A 3 3.42 44.03 -36.95
C ASN A 3 2.45 42.90 -37.31
N LEU A 4 2.26 42.63 -38.60
CA LEU A 4 1.38 41.55 -39.08
C LEU A 4 2.04 40.18 -38.89
N PHE A 5 3.35 40.10 -39.11
CA PHE A 5 4.15 38.90 -38.86
C PHE A 5 4.17 38.54 -37.38
N PHE A 6 4.36 39.53 -36.50
CA PHE A 6 4.35 39.30 -35.06
C PHE A 6 2.98 38.81 -34.57
N LEU A 7 1.89 39.38 -35.08
CA LEU A 7 0.54 38.92 -34.77
C LEU A 7 0.28 37.48 -35.26
N ALA A 8 0.74 37.13 -36.47
CA ALA A 8 0.61 35.78 -37.01
C ALA A 8 1.38 34.74 -36.18
N VAL A 9 2.58 35.10 -35.71
CA VAL A 9 3.39 34.24 -34.83
C VAL A 9 2.73 34.04 -33.47
N VAL A 10 2.18 35.11 -32.87
CA VAL A 10 1.46 35.01 -31.58
C VAL A 10 0.21 34.14 -31.72
N VAL A 11 -0.58 34.32 -32.78
CA VAL A 11 -1.77 33.48 -33.05
C VAL A 11 -1.36 32.02 -33.26
N PHE A 12 -0.26 31.75 -33.96
CA PHE A 12 0.24 30.39 -34.17
C PHE A 12 0.66 29.70 -32.86
N PHE A 13 1.34 30.42 -31.96
CA PHE A 13 1.69 29.88 -30.63
C PHE A 13 0.46 29.67 -29.73
N VAL A 14 -0.56 30.52 -29.82
CA VAL A 14 -1.83 30.32 -29.11
C VAL A 14 -2.53 29.05 -29.61
N LEU A 15 -2.56 28.79 -30.92
CA LEU A 15 -3.14 27.58 -31.50
C LEU A 15 -2.35 26.30 -31.14
N LEU A 16 -1.02 26.39 -30.98
CA LEU A 16 -0.19 25.27 -30.52
C LEU A 16 -0.30 25.01 -29.01
N SER A 17 -0.75 26.00 -28.22
CA SER A 17 -0.92 25.86 -26.77
C SER A 17 -2.18 25.10 -26.36
N CYS A 18 -3.17 24.96 -27.25
CA CYS A 18 -4.39 24.16 -27.04
C CYS A 18 -4.18 22.66 -27.28
N ARG A 19 -3.06 22.11 -26.82
CA ARG A 19 -2.92 20.67 -26.72
C ARG A 19 -3.37 20.26 -25.33
N ASN A 20 -4.68 20.06 -25.17
CA ASN A 20 -5.19 19.31 -24.02
C ASN A 20 -4.60 17.91 -24.09
N ASP A 21 -3.58 17.64 -23.29
CA ASP A 21 -3.30 16.27 -22.89
C ASP A 21 -4.51 15.85 -22.03
N ASP A 22 -5.56 15.32 -22.67
CA ASP A 22 -6.69 14.63 -22.03
C ASP A 22 -6.24 13.31 -21.37
N ARG A 23 -4.99 13.23 -20.91
CA ARG A 23 -4.51 12.13 -20.10
C ARG A 23 -5.04 12.37 -18.70
N SER A 24 -6.13 11.67 -18.39
CA SER A 24 -6.60 11.47 -17.01
C SER A 24 -5.40 11.18 -16.11
N VAL A 25 -5.27 11.95 -15.02
CA VAL A 25 -4.34 11.57 -13.95
C VAL A 25 -4.79 10.21 -13.43
N GLN A 26 -3.90 9.23 -13.47
CA GLN A 26 -4.18 7.89 -12.97
C GLN A 26 -4.62 7.97 -11.50
N GLN A 27 -5.81 7.46 -11.20
CA GLN A 27 -6.31 7.37 -9.83
C GLN A 27 -5.51 6.34 -9.04
N ILE A 28 -5.28 6.60 -7.76
CA ILE A 28 -4.48 5.73 -6.89
C ILE A 28 -5.30 5.31 -5.68
N ASP A 29 -5.53 4.01 -5.54
CA ASP A 29 -6.25 3.39 -4.43
C ASP A 29 -5.40 2.27 -3.80
N GLN A 30 -4.40 2.67 -3.03
CA GLN A 30 -3.40 1.76 -2.46
C GLN A 30 -3.31 1.80 -0.93
N VAL A 31 -4.06 2.68 -0.27
CA VAL A 31 -4.02 2.82 1.19
C VAL A 31 -4.65 1.58 1.82
N LEU A 32 -3.90 0.90 2.68
CA LEU A 32 -4.32 -0.31 3.39
C LEU A 32 -4.45 -0.07 4.88
N ASN A 33 -5.59 -0.45 5.45
CA ASN A 33 -5.79 -0.47 6.90
C ASN A 33 -5.79 -1.91 7.37
N ILE A 34 -4.76 -2.29 8.13
CA ILE A 34 -4.50 -3.67 8.53
C ILE A 34 -4.71 -3.82 10.03
N TYR A 35 -5.66 -4.69 10.37
CA TYR A 35 -6.00 -5.08 11.73
C TYR A 35 -5.42 -6.47 12.00
N ILE A 36 -4.90 -6.68 13.21
CA ILE A 36 -4.49 -8.00 13.68
C ILE A 36 -5.20 -8.30 15.00
N ASP A 37 -5.93 -9.40 15.03
CA ASP A 37 -6.59 -9.91 16.22
C ASP A 37 -6.14 -11.34 16.54
N SER A 38 -6.28 -11.74 17.80
CA SER A 38 -6.17 -13.14 18.21
C SER A 38 -7.18 -13.42 19.31
N ALA A 39 -8.05 -14.40 19.10
CA ALA A 39 -9.19 -14.70 19.98
C ALA A 39 -10.05 -13.45 20.33
N GLY A 40 -10.21 -12.52 19.38
CA GLY A 40 -10.97 -11.28 19.58
C GLY A 40 -10.22 -10.17 20.33
N GLN A 41 -8.98 -10.38 20.73
CA GLN A 41 -8.13 -9.35 21.32
C GLN A 41 -7.39 -8.56 20.23
N ASP A 42 -7.40 -7.23 20.33
CA ASP A 42 -6.58 -6.34 19.50
C ASP A 42 -5.09 -6.53 19.80
N MET A 43 -4.38 -7.16 18.86
CA MET A 43 -2.96 -7.48 19.00
C MET A 43 -2.04 -6.28 18.72
N LEU A 44 -2.58 -5.19 18.18
CA LEU A 44 -1.82 -3.96 17.88
C LEU A 44 -1.92 -2.92 19.01
N ASN A 45 -2.75 -3.16 20.02
CA ASN A 45 -2.81 -2.35 21.22
C ASN A 45 -1.74 -2.74 22.24
N THR A 46 -0.65 -1.98 22.30
CA THR A 46 0.48 -2.23 23.22
C THR A 46 0.10 -2.15 24.72
N LYS A 47 -1.07 -1.59 25.05
CA LYS A 47 -1.57 -1.51 26.43
C LYS A 47 -2.27 -2.78 26.90
N ILE A 48 -2.63 -3.69 25.99
CA ILE A 48 -3.27 -4.95 26.35
C ILE A 48 -2.19 -6.00 26.60
N LYS A 49 -2.28 -6.69 27.74
CA LYS A 49 -1.36 -7.77 28.09
C LYS A 49 -1.42 -8.88 27.03
N GLY A 50 -0.25 -9.30 26.53
CA GLY A 50 -0.14 -10.35 25.52
C GLY A 50 -0.18 -9.85 24.07
N SER A 51 -0.56 -8.59 23.83
CA SER A 51 -0.48 -7.97 22.50
C SER A 51 0.97 -7.68 22.09
N TYR A 52 1.17 -7.33 20.83
CA TYR A 52 2.51 -7.02 20.32
C TYR A 52 3.03 -5.72 20.93
N THR A 53 4.30 -5.74 21.33
CA THR A 53 5.01 -4.57 21.86
C THR A 53 5.81 -3.85 20.77
N THR A 54 6.11 -4.55 19.68
CA THR A 54 6.85 -3.99 18.54
C THR A 54 6.44 -4.69 17.26
N VAL A 55 6.22 -3.90 16.21
CA VAL A 55 5.96 -4.37 14.86
C VAL A 55 6.99 -3.74 13.93
N ARG A 56 7.65 -4.57 13.12
CA ARG A 56 8.62 -4.13 12.11
C ARG A 56 8.32 -4.80 10.78
N TRP A 57 8.39 -4.04 9.70
CA TRP A 57 8.16 -4.54 8.35
C TRP A 57 9.42 -4.38 7.53
N ASN A 58 9.82 -5.44 6.83
CA ASN A 58 10.95 -5.42 5.90
C ASN A 58 10.49 -5.89 4.51
N ASP A 59 10.81 -5.12 3.49
CA ASP A 59 10.59 -5.47 2.09
C ASP A 59 11.60 -6.52 1.65
N ILE A 60 11.10 -7.68 1.21
CA ILE A 60 11.91 -8.79 0.71
C ILE A 60 12.53 -8.45 -0.64
N ASN A 61 11.85 -7.64 -1.45
CA ASN A 61 12.30 -7.26 -2.77
C ASN A 61 13.19 -6.01 -2.74
N GLY A 62 13.45 -5.45 -1.55
CA GLY A 62 14.20 -4.22 -1.35
C GLY A 62 15.68 -4.33 -1.77
N LEU A 63 16.41 -3.22 -1.68
CA LEU A 63 17.84 -3.19 -2.06
C LEU A 63 18.72 -4.01 -1.12
N THR A 64 18.26 -4.23 0.12
CA THR A 64 18.92 -5.03 1.14
C THR A 64 17.94 -5.98 1.82
N ASP A 65 18.44 -7.05 2.43
CA ASP A 65 17.62 -8.08 3.11
C ASP A 65 16.75 -7.53 4.26
N ASN A 66 17.07 -6.34 4.78
CA ASN A 66 16.37 -5.67 5.88
C ASN A 66 15.80 -4.31 5.49
N SER A 67 15.46 -4.10 4.22
CA SER A 67 14.91 -2.83 3.73
C SER A 67 13.62 -2.48 4.48
N PRO A 68 13.60 -1.45 5.34
CA PRO A 68 12.43 -1.19 6.19
C PRO A 68 11.27 -0.63 5.37
N VAL A 69 10.05 -1.04 5.72
CA VAL A 69 8.80 -0.49 5.17
C VAL A 69 8.08 0.27 6.28
N SER A 70 7.72 1.52 6.01
CA SER A 70 6.99 2.35 6.96
C SER A 70 5.48 2.09 6.91
N PHE A 71 4.85 2.29 8.04
CA PHE A 71 3.39 2.32 8.22
C PHE A 71 3.07 3.30 9.35
N ASN A 72 1.87 3.88 9.33
CA ASN A 72 1.36 4.66 10.45
C ASN A 72 0.57 3.74 11.38
N THR A 73 0.48 4.11 12.66
CA THR A 73 -0.45 3.47 13.60
C THR A 73 -1.58 4.42 13.90
N ALA A 74 -2.80 3.93 13.85
CA ALA A 74 -4.01 4.72 14.04
C ALA A 74 -5.10 3.88 14.72
N LYS A 75 -6.19 4.54 15.09
CA LYS A 75 -7.38 3.92 15.67
C LYS A 75 -8.61 4.25 14.84
N ASP A 76 -9.51 3.29 14.72
CA ASP A 76 -10.82 3.53 14.11
C ASP A 76 -11.80 4.15 15.13
N ALA A 77 -13.04 4.36 14.67
CA ALA A 77 -14.12 4.90 15.50
C ALA A 77 -14.48 4.01 16.69
N ASP A 78 -14.24 2.70 16.60
CA ASP A 78 -14.45 1.71 17.65
C ASP A 78 -13.20 1.53 18.55
N THR A 79 -12.19 2.39 18.36
CA THR A 79 -10.91 2.44 19.09
C THR A 79 -9.95 1.27 18.83
N LEU A 80 -10.23 0.43 17.83
CA LEU A 80 -9.35 -0.67 17.42
C LEU A 80 -8.11 -0.11 16.73
N ASN A 81 -6.94 -0.64 17.08
CA ASN A 81 -5.68 -0.22 16.51
C ASN A 81 -5.48 -0.91 15.15
N TYR A 82 -4.99 -0.14 14.18
CA TYR A 82 -4.60 -0.67 12.88
C TYR A 82 -3.30 -0.05 12.41
N MET A 83 -2.63 -0.76 11.50
CA MET A 83 -1.50 -0.26 10.75
C MET A 83 -1.98 0.27 9.40
N GLU A 84 -1.68 1.52 9.10
CA GLU A 84 -1.95 2.15 7.81
C GLU A 84 -0.70 2.07 6.93
N TYR A 85 -0.82 1.35 5.82
CA TYR A 85 0.23 1.26 4.81
C TYR A 85 -0.16 2.07 3.58
N LEU A 86 0.69 3.04 3.22
CA LEU A 86 0.49 3.89 2.05
C LEU A 86 1.32 3.40 0.86
N ALA A 87 2.62 3.21 1.05
CA ALA A 87 3.59 2.76 0.07
C ALA A 87 4.92 2.47 0.77
N GLY A 88 5.90 1.92 0.03
CA GLY A 88 7.29 1.82 0.50
C GLY A 88 7.96 0.50 0.13
N ALA A 89 7.20 -0.57 -0.01
CA ALA A 89 7.73 -1.83 -0.52
C ALA A 89 7.92 -1.76 -2.04
N LYS A 90 9.02 -2.32 -2.53
CA LYS A 90 9.31 -2.45 -3.96
C LYS A 90 8.25 -3.33 -4.61
N ARG A 91 7.87 -2.92 -5.83
CA ARG A 91 6.90 -3.60 -6.68
C ARG A 91 7.63 -4.31 -7.79
N ILE A 92 7.41 -5.61 -7.91
CA ILE A 92 7.93 -6.45 -9.00
C ILE A 92 6.78 -6.74 -9.95
N ALA A 93 6.97 -6.53 -11.24
CA ALA A 93 5.97 -6.90 -12.24
C ALA A 93 5.85 -8.42 -12.30
N VAL A 94 4.62 -8.94 -12.19
CA VAL A 94 4.32 -10.39 -12.23
C VAL A 94 3.67 -10.76 -13.56
N ASP A 95 2.86 -9.86 -14.11
CA ASP A 95 2.27 -10.00 -15.43
C ASP A 95 2.12 -8.62 -16.08
N SER A 96 2.28 -8.57 -17.40
CA SER A 96 2.16 -7.37 -18.24
C SER A 96 1.33 -7.62 -19.49
N SER A 97 0.44 -8.61 -19.46
CA SER A 97 -0.45 -8.92 -20.57
C SER A 97 -1.51 -7.82 -20.81
N GLY A 98 -1.48 -7.22 -22.01
CA GLY A 98 -2.48 -6.23 -22.44
C GLY A 98 -2.32 -4.83 -21.83
N SER A 99 -3.45 -4.14 -21.61
CA SER A 99 -3.50 -2.78 -21.04
C SER A 99 -3.44 -2.75 -19.51
N SER A 100 -3.47 -3.92 -18.86
CA SER A 100 -3.40 -4.07 -17.41
C SER A 100 -2.07 -4.70 -17.01
N LYS A 101 -1.47 -4.21 -15.93
CA LYS A 101 -0.23 -4.75 -15.36
C LYS A 101 -0.47 -5.18 -13.93
N THR A 102 0.09 -6.32 -13.55
CA THR A 102 0.05 -6.81 -12.18
C THR A 102 1.42 -6.65 -11.54
N TYR A 103 1.44 -6.05 -10.35
CA TYR A 103 2.64 -5.89 -9.54
C TYR A 103 2.49 -6.62 -8.21
N GLU A 104 3.60 -7.08 -7.65
CA GLU A 104 3.67 -7.72 -6.34
C GLU A 104 4.69 -7.02 -5.44
N SER A 105 4.30 -6.80 -4.19
CA SER A 105 5.22 -6.48 -3.08
C SER A 105 5.16 -7.59 -2.04
N ARG A 106 6.32 -7.94 -1.47
CA ARG A 106 6.45 -8.98 -0.44
C ARG A 106 7.11 -8.40 0.79
N ILE A 107 6.42 -8.47 1.93
CA ILE A 107 6.84 -7.82 3.16
C ILE A 107 6.90 -8.88 4.27
N ASN A 108 8.04 -9.00 4.93
CA ASN A 108 8.15 -9.74 6.18
C ASN A 108 7.70 -8.86 7.34
N LEU A 109 6.75 -9.35 8.14
CA LEU A 109 6.31 -8.72 9.38
C LEU A 109 6.97 -9.44 10.55
N PHE A 110 7.70 -8.69 11.36
CA PHE A 110 8.26 -9.15 12.62
C PHE A 110 7.40 -8.60 13.76
N LEU A 111 6.73 -9.51 14.46
CA LEU A 111 5.76 -9.20 15.51
C LEU A 111 6.31 -9.67 16.85
N THR A 112 6.78 -8.73 17.67
CA THR A 112 7.35 -9.02 18.98
C THR A 112 6.27 -8.94 20.04
N LYS A 113 6.14 -9.98 20.87
CA LYS A 113 5.32 -9.98 22.09
C LYS A 113 6.16 -10.34 23.31
N LYS A 114 5.80 -9.77 24.45
CA LYS A 114 6.41 -10.10 25.74
C LYS A 114 5.78 -11.39 26.29
N ILE A 115 6.62 -12.38 26.65
CA ILE A 115 6.17 -13.62 27.30
C ILE A 115 6.23 -13.46 28.82
N ASN A 116 7.33 -12.92 29.32
CA ASN A 116 7.55 -12.56 30.74
C ASN A 116 8.53 -11.36 30.81
N ASP A 117 8.96 -10.97 32.01
CA ASP A 117 9.80 -9.77 32.19
C ASP A 117 11.16 -9.81 31.52
N SER A 118 11.70 -11.00 31.25
CA SER A 118 13.03 -11.20 30.64
C SER A 118 12.98 -11.78 29.23
N THR A 119 11.82 -12.26 28.77
CA THR A 119 11.70 -13.06 27.53
C THR A 119 10.68 -12.47 26.58
N ASN A 120 11.12 -12.23 25.35
CA ASN A 120 10.27 -11.86 24.23
C ASN A 120 10.18 -13.00 23.21
N SER A 121 9.05 -13.10 22.54
CA SER A 121 8.85 -13.96 21.37
C SER A 121 8.70 -13.07 20.13
N VAL A 122 9.38 -13.43 19.05
CA VAL A 122 9.29 -12.73 17.76
C VAL A 122 8.68 -13.69 16.75
N GLY A 123 7.47 -13.38 16.28
CA GLY A 123 6.87 -14.04 15.13
C GLY A 123 7.36 -13.41 13.83
N LYS A 124 7.59 -14.22 12.79
CA LYS A 124 7.86 -13.77 11.43
C LYS A 124 6.73 -14.24 10.52
N ASP A 125 6.03 -13.29 9.91
CA ASP A 125 4.96 -13.55 8.95
C ASP A 125 5.28 -12.92 7.60
N LEU A 126 4.62 -13.42 6.55
CA LEU A 126 4.75 -12.92 5.20
C LEU A 126 3.43 -12.30 4.75
N MET A 127 3.48 -11.04 4.33
CA MET A 127 2.40 -10.38 3.61
C MET A 127 2.80 -10.21 2.14
N VAL A 128 1.90 -10.60 1.23
CA VAL A 128 2.04 -10.41 -0.21
C VAL A 128 0.91 -9.52 -0.68
N ILE A 129 1.24 -8.41 -1.30
CA ILE A 129 0.28 -7.43 -1.83
C ILE A 129 0.38 -7.46 -3.35
N HIS A 130 -0.74 -7.73 -4.01
CA HIS A 130 -0.87 -7.55 -5.45
C HIS A 130 -1.54 -6.23 -5.76
N TYR A 131 -1.06 -5.59 -6.82
CA TYR A 131 -1.61 -4.35 -7.36
C TYR A 131 -1.97 -4.57 -8.81
N THR A 132 -3.01 -3.88 -9.25
CA THR A 132 -3.42 -3.81 -10.65
C THR A 132 -3.24 -2.37 -11.14
N SER A 133 -2.60 -2.22 -12.30
CA SER A 133 -2.36 -0.93 -12.95
C SER A 133 -2.94 -0.94 -14.35
N THR A 134 -3.88 -0.04 -14.59
CA THR A 134 -4.41 0.31 -15.91
C THR A 134 -4.02 1.76 -16.24
N PRO A 135 -4.29 2.31 -17.43
CA PRO A 135 -4.03 3.73 -17.69
C PRO A 135 -4.73 4.68 -16.71
N ASP A 136 -5.93 4.32 -16.24
CA ASP A 136 -6.79 5.19 -15.43
C ASP A 136 -6.71 4.92 -13.91
N LEU A 137 -6.31 3.71 -13.50
CA LEU A 137 -6.35 3.28 -12.10
C LEU A 137 -5.14 2.42 -11.71
N PHE A 138 -4.53 2.77 -10.58
CA PHE A 138 -3.58 1.95 -9.84
C PHE A 138 -4.18 1.60 -8.47
N GLU A 139 -4.45 0.33 -8.23
CA GLU A 139 -5.08 -0.10 -6.98
C GLU A 139 -4.48 -1.38 -6.42
N VAL A 140 -4.63 -1.58 -5.11
CA VAL A 140 -4.41 -2.90 -4.51
C VAL A 140 -5.53 -3.83 -4.96
N SER A 141 -5.18 -5.02 -5.46
CA SER A 141 -6.14 -6.00 -5.96
C SER A 141 -6.36 -7.17 -5.01
N LYS A 142 -5.30 -7.74 -4.43
CA LYS A 142 -5.36 -8.89 -3.51
C LYS A 142 -4.27 -8.83 -2.46
N ILE A 143 -4.53 -9.39 -1.27
CA ILE A 143 -3.53 -9.53 -0.22
C ILE A 143 -3.59 -10.93 0.38
N TRP A 144 -2.43 -11.55 0.51
CA TRP A 144 -2.23 -12.78 1.25
C TRP A 144 -1.41 -12.52 2.50
N TYR A 145 -1.76 -13.23 3.56
CA TYR A 145 -1.00 -13.28 4.81
C TYR A 145 -0.68 -14.74 5.12
N ASN A 146 0.61 -15.08 5.19
CA ASN A 146 1.10 -16.45 5.32
C ASN A 146 0.43 -17.40 4.31
N ASN A 147 0.41 -16.98 3.04
CA ASN A 147 -0.19 -17.71 1.91
C ASN A 147 -1.73 -17.89 1.96
N ILE A 148 -2.41 -17.29 2.95
CA ILE A 148 -3.88 -17.29 3.04
C ILE A 148 -4.41 -15.97 2.48
N LEU A 149 -5.35 -16.03 1.53
CA LEU A 149 -5.99 -14.83 0.98
C LEU A 149 -6.81 -14.14 2.08
N LYS A 150 -6.50 -12.86 2.36
CA LYS A 150 -7.17 -12.04 3.38
C LYS A 150 -7.97 -10.89 2.81
N PHE A 151 -7.67 -10.47 1.58
CA PHE A 151 -8.33 -9.34 0.94
C PHE A 151 -8.44 -9.54 -0.56
N THR A 152 -9.58 -9.15 -1.13
CA THR A 152 -9.77 -8.92 -2.57
C THR A 152 -10.47 -7.58 -2.71
N LYS A 153 -10.00 -6.76 -3.64
CA LYS A 153 -10.51 -5.41 -3.87
C LYS A 153 -11.99 -5.44 -4.24
N VAL A 154 -12.73 -4.53 -3.62
CA VAL A 154 -14.11 -4.20 -3.97
C VAL A 154 -14.15 -2.74 -4.36
N GLN A 155 -14.68 -2.46 -5.55
CA GLN A 155 -14.72 -1.11 -6.10
C GLN A 155 -15.48 -0.15 -5.17
N GLY A 156 -14.91 1.04 -4.96
CA GLY A 156 -15.51 2.09 -4.12
C GLY A 156 -15.52 1.78 -2.61
N LYS A 157 -14.88 0.70 -2.16
CA LYS A 157 -14.74 0.38 -0.73
C LYS A 157 -13.29 0.59 -0.25
N PRO A 158 -13.11 1.01 1.01
CA PRO A 158 -11.78 1.09 1.63
C PRO A 158 -11.08 -0.27 1.66
N ASN A 159 -9.75 -0.25 1.57
CA ASN A 159 -8.95 -1.49 1.63
C ASN A 159 -8.68 -1.86 3.09
N ILE A 160 -9.61 -2.60 3.69
CA ILE A 160 -9.51 -3.07 5.07
C ILE A 160 -9.11 -4.55 5.07
N VAL A 161 -8.04 -4.87 5.77
CA VAL A 161 -7.52 -6.24 5.92
C VAL A 161 -7.63 -6.64 7.38
N LYS A 162 -8.29 -7.76 7.65
CA LYS A 162 -8.41 -8.33 9.00
C LYS A 162 -7.63 -9.65 9.07
N ILE A 163 -6.67 -9.72 9.98
CA ILE A 163 -5.82 -10.89 10.21
C ILE A 163 -6.13 -11.45 11.60
N THR A 164 -6.76 -12.61 11.64
CA THR A 164 -6.97 -13.38 12.87
C THR A 164 -5.86 -14.42 13.03
N LYS A 165 -5.24 -14.47 14.22
CA LYS A 165 -4.20 -15.42 14.62
C LYS A 165 -4.65 -16.38 15.71
#